data_AF-A0A9D8IAN4-F1
#
_entry.id   AF-A0A9D8IAN4-F1
#
_cell.length_a   1.000
_cell.length_b   1.000
_cell.length_c   1.000
_cell.angle_alpha   90.00
_cell.angle_beta   90.00
_cell.angle_gamma   90.00
#
_symmetry.space_group_name_H-M   'P 1'
#
loop_
_entity.id
_entity.type
_entity.pdbx_description
1 polymer ?
#
loop_
_entity_poly.entity_id
_entity_poly.type
_entity_poly.pdbx_seq_one_letter_code
_entity_poly.pdbx_strand_id
1 'polypeptide(L)'
;MTIAHKKFLEIDYAKKAGELLGETWNVEPSPDEVRWPDVIVRTGTVAFGLEVREIYLDESIKGSKDKAKEGKNLKEIRKLADDYYRENNPSIRVNLLGDVSRYYQILNTIITEVQQLTEHEEKRIVPYSGCIAYVRRLPYRYGKYKRWDLYLPKS
;
A
#
# COMPACT_ATOMS: atom_id res chain seq x y z
N MET A 1 -23.78 9.84 5.78
CA MET A 1 -24.41 9.02 4.73
C MET A 1 -25.36 8.05 5.41
N THR A 2 -26.61 7.93 4.99
CA THR A 2 -27.56 6.94 5.54
C THR A 2 -27.48 5.64 4.74
N ILE A 3 -27.93 4.52 5.33
CA ILE A 3 -27.97 3.21 4.64
C ILE A 3 -28.82 3.30 3.36
N ALA A 4 -29.97 3.97 3.43
CA ALA A 4 -30.82 4.20 2.26
C ALA A 4 -30.13 5.01 1.15
N HIS A 5 -29.34 6.01 1.53
CA HIS A 5 -28.60 6.82 0.55
C HIS A 5 -27.44 6.05 -0.09
N LYS A 6 -26.70 5.25 0.70
CA LYS A 6 -25.68 4.34 0.18
C LYS A 6 -26.29 3.37 -0.83
N LYS A 7 -27.44 2.78 -0.50
CA LYS A 7 -28.10 1.82 -1.38
C LYS A 7 -28.57 2.43 -2.69
N PHE A 8 -29.10 3.65 -2.61
CA PHE A 8 -29.48 4.41 -3.79
C PHE A 8 -28.28 4.61 -4.73
N LEU A 9 -27.12 5.02 -4.20
CA LEU A 9 -25.91 5.22 -4.99
C LEU A 9 -25.40 3.93 -5.63
N GLU A 10 -25.43 2.81 -4.91
CA GLU A 10 -25.03 1.51 -5.47
C GLU A 10 -25.87 1.11 -6.69
N ILE A 11 -27.18 1.31 -6.62
CA ILE A 11 -28.10 1.02 -7.72
C ILE A 11 -27.85 1.98 -8.89
N ASP A 12 -27.65 3.27 -8.61
CA ASP A 12 -27.39 4.29 -9.63
C ASP A 12 -26.08 4.01 -10.39
N TYR A 13 -25.00 3.70 -9.66
CA TYR A 13 -23.71 3.34 -10.25
C TYR A 13 -23.80 2.07 -11.09
N ALA A 14 -24.52 1.04 -10.62
CA ALA A 14 -24.70 -0.20 -11.37
C ALA A 14 -25.49 0.02 -12.67
N LYS A 15 -26.55 0.84 -12.65
CA LYS A 15 -27.29 1.20 -13.86
C LYS A 15 -26.40 1.97 -14.84
N LYS A 16 -25.64 2.94 -14.33
CA LYS A 16 -24.71 3.73 -15.15
C LYS A 16 -23.64 2.86 -15.81
N ALA A 17 -23.13 1.85 -15.10
CA ALA A 17 -22.17 0.90 -15.66
C ALA A 17 -22.78 0.12 -16.84
N GLY A 18 -24.02 -0.38 -16.71
CA GLY A 18 -24.74 -1.04 -17.79
C GLY A 18 -24.88 -0.15 -19.03
N GLU A 19 -25.29 1.11 -18.84
CA GLU A 19 -25.38 2.10 -19.93
C GLU A 19 -24.03 2.31 -20.64
N LEU A 20 -22.95 2.46 -19.89
CA LEU A 20 -21.61 2.69 -20.43
C LEU A 20 -21.06 1.49 -21.21
N LEU A 21 -21.53 0.28 -20.87
CA LEU A 21 -21.22 -0.96 -21.58
C LEU A 21 -22.15 -1.19 -22.79
N GLY A 22 -23.16 -0.34 -23.00
CA GLY A 22 -24.16 -0.51 -24.06
C GLY A 22 -25.14 -1.64 -23.77
N GLU A 23 -25.30 -2.03 -22.50
CA GLU A 23 -26.19 -3.11 -22.08
C GLU A 23 -27.41 -2.59 -21.35
N THR A 24 -28.55 -3.27 -21.52
CA THR A 24 -29.76 -3.00 -20.74
C THR A 24 -29.76 -3.88 -19.50
N TRP A 25 -29.48 -3.27 -18.34
CA TRP A 25 -29.45 -3.95 -17.04
C TRP A 25 -30.69 -3.64 -16.22
N ASN A 26 -31.36 -4.68 -15.72
CA ASN A 26 -32.30 -4.53 -14.61
C ASN A 26 -31.54 -4.78 -13.29
N VAL A 27 -31.49 -3.75 -12.44
CA VAL A 27 -30.68 -3.75 -11.21
C VAL A 27 -31.61 -3.72 -10.00
N GLU A 28 -31.47 -4.69 -9.11
CA GLU A 28 -32.26 -4.84 -7.89
C GLU A 28 -31.34 -4.95 -6.66
N PRO A 29 -31.75 -4.40 -5.49
CA PRO A 29 -31.03 -4.62 -4.25
C PRO A 29 -31.05 -6.10 -3.88
N SER A 30 -29.95 -6.60 -3.32
CA SER A 30 -29.92 -7.96 -2.79
C SER A 30 -30.83 -8.11 -1.57
N PRO A 31 -31.50 -9.27 -1.41
CA PRO A 31 -32.39 -9.53 -0.28
C PRO A 31 -31.63 -9.73 1.06
N ASP A 32 -30.35 -10.11 1.01
CA ASP A 32 -29.48 -10.29 2.18
C ASP A 32 -28.01 -9.99 1.84
N GLU A 33 -27.59 -8.74 2.05
CA GLU A 33 -26.22 -8.28 1.76
C GLU A 33 -25.13 -8.95 2.64
N VAL A 34 -25.49 -9.70 3.68
CA VAL A 34 -24.49 -10.44 4.48
C VAL A 34 -24.00 -11.68 3.72
N ARG A 35 -24.85 -12.24 2.86
CA ARG A 35 -24.59 -13.49 2.12
C ARG A 35 -24.61 -13.31 0.61
N TRP A 36 -25.05 -12.15 0.14
CA TRP A 36 -25.25 -11.82 -1.27
C TRP A 36 -24.47 -10.55 -1.61
N PRO A 37 -24.08 -10.38 -2.89
CA PRO A 37 -23.40 -9.17 -3.35
C PRO A 37 -24.27 -7.92 -3.20
N ASP A 38 -23.69 -6.73 -3.35
CA ASP A 38 -24.43 -5.47 -3.15
C ASP A 38 -25.72 -5.41 -4.00
N VAL A 39 -25.65 -5.68 -5.31
CA VAL A 39 -26.85 -5.71 -6.18
C VAL A 39 -26.90 -6.96 -7.05
N ILE A 40 -28.11 -7.33 -7.46
CA ILE A 40 -28.33 -8.36 -8.47
C ILE A 40 -28.67 -7.68 -9.80
N VAL A 41 -27.92 -8.04 -10.83
CA VAL A 41 -28.10 -7.56 -12.19
C VAL A 41 -28.70 -8.67 -13.04
N ARG A 42 -29.77 -8.35 -13.76
CA ARG A 42 -30.36 -9.22 -14.77
C ARG A 42 -30.22 -8.55 -16.13
N THR A 43 -29.61 -9.25 -17.06
CA THR A 43 -29.65 -8.94 -18.49
C THR A 43 -30.67 -9.86 -19.16
N GLY A 44 -30.99 -9.61 -20.43
CA GLY A 44 -31.96 -10.45 -21.16
C GLY A 44 -31.58 -11.94 -21.23
N THR A 45 -30.33 -12.31 -20.96
CA THR A 45 -29.82 -13.67 -21.11
C THR A 45 -29.22 -14.27 -19.83
N VAL A 46 -28.77 -13.46 -18.88
CA VAL A 46 -28.09 -13.92 -17.67
C VAL A 46 -28.41 -13.07 -16.45
N ALA A 47 -28.18 -13.64 -15.26
CA ALA A 47 -28.21 -12.90 -14.01
C ALA A 47 -26.87 -13.09 -13.28
N PHE A 48 -26.37 -12.02 -12.68
CA PHE A 48 -25.12 -12.03 -11.92
C PHE A 48 -25.19 -11.06 -10.73
N GLY A 49 -24.30 -11.28 -9.77
CA GLY A 49 -24.13 -10.40 -8.63
C GLY A 49 -23.04 -9.36 -8.86
N LEU A 50 -23.27 -8.14 -8.41
CA LEU A 50 -22.34 -7.03 -8.58
C LEU A 50 -22.01 -6.41 -7.22
N GLU A 51 -20.71 -6.38 -6.91
CA GLU A 51 -20.14 -5.63 -5.80
C GLU A 51 -19.84 -4.21 -6.26
N VAL A 52 -20.35 -3.21 -5.55
CA VAL A 52 -20.13 -1.81 -5.84
C VAL A 52 -19.12 -1.25 -4.84
N ARG A 53 -18.07 -0.62 -5.35
CA ARG A 53 -17.02 -0.01 -4.53
C ARG A 53 -16.82 1.43 -4.97
N GLU A 54 -16.90 2.34 -4.02
CA GLU A 54 -16.47 3.72 -4.23
C GLU A 54 -14.94 3.76 -4.23
N ILE A 55 -14.36 4.02 -5.40
CA ILE A 55 -12.94 4.32 -5.52
C ILE A 55 -12.83 5.83 -5.59
N TYR A 56 -12.33 6.42 -4.50
CA TYR A 56 -11.96 7.83 -4.50
C TYR A 56 -10.66 7.97 -5.32
N LEU A 57 -10.79 8.20 -6.63
CA LEU A 57 -9.68 8.67 -7.44
C LEU A 57 -9.46 10.14 -7.06
N ASP A 58 -8.54 10.34 -6.14
CA ASP A 58 -8.29 11.63 -5.51
C ASP A 58 -7.52 12.56 -6.47
N GLU A 59 -8.14 12.94 -7.59
CA GLU A 59 -7.57 13.85 -8.59
C GLU A 59 -7.57 15.32 -8.12
N SER A 60 -8.09 15.62 -6.92
CA SER A 60 -8.11 16.98 -6.38
C SER A 60 -8.14 17.05 -4.86
N ILE A 61 -7.05 16.66 -4.18
CA ILE A 61 -6.80 17.16 -2.81
C ILE A 61 -5.39 17.73 -2.72
N LYS A 62 -5.32 19.07 -2.68
CA LYS A 62 -4.20 19.82 -2.12
C LYS A 62 -3.83 19.20 -0.76
N GLY A 63 -2.67 18.56 -0.74
CA GLY A 63 -2.00 17.85 0.37
C GLY A 63 -2.67 17.88 1.74
N SER A 64 -3.25 16.74 2.14
CA SER A 64 -3.33 16.42 3.57
C SER A 64 -1.91 16.32 4.12
N LYS A 65 -1.69 16.81 5.34
CA LYS A 65 -0.38 16.72 6.02
C LYS A 65 0.13 15.28 6.05
N ASP A 66 -0.79 14.31 6.14
CA ASP A 66 -0.48 12.88 6.20
C ASP A 66 0.02 12.35 4.86
N LYS A 67 -0.61 12.70 3.73
CA LYS A 67 -0.10 12.32 2.38
C LYS A 67 1.23 13.00 2.06
N ALA A 68 1.41 14.26 2.48
CA ALA A 68 2.68 14.96 2.31
C ALA A 68 3.80 14.31 3.14
N LYS A 69 3.49 13.89 4.37
CA LYS A 69 4.39 13.15 5.25
C LYS A 69 4.71 11.78 4.68
N GLU A 70 3.73 11.04 4.17
CA GLU A 70 3.92 9.75 3.53
C GLU A 70 4.79 9.87 2.27
N GLY A 71 4.50 10.84 1.39
CA GLY A 71 5.32 11.13 0.22
C GLY A 71 6.75 11.53 0.57
N LYS A 72 6.95 12.30 1.65
CA LYS A 72 8.27 12.62 2.19
C LYS A 72 8.99 11.37 2.69
N ASN A 73 8.33 10.53 3.48
CA ASN A 73 8.90 9.30 4.01
C ASN A 73 9.32 8.34 2.88
N LEU A 74 8.47 8.17 1.86
CA LEU A 74 8.80 7.35 0.69
C LEU A 74 10.02 7.88 -0.06
N LYS A 75 10.16 9.20 -0.20
CA LYS A 75 11.36 9.82 -0.78
C LYS A 75 12.59 9.56 0.08
N GLU A 76 12.48 9.67 1.40
CA GLU A 76 13.59 9.42 2.34
C GLU A 76 14.06 7.95 2.30
N ILE A 77 13.15 6.99 2.26
CA ILE A 77 13.49 5.55 2.16
C ILE A 77 14.18 5.23 0.83
N ARG A 78 13.66 5.76 -0.28
CA ARG A 78 14.29 5.57 -1.60
C ARG A 78 15.71 6.12 -1.59
N LYS A 79 15.90 7.31 -1.01
CA LYS A 79 17.21 7.93 -0.86
C LYS A 79 18.14 7.10 0.03
N LEU A 80 17.64 6.56 1.15
CA LEU A 80 18.41 5.65 2.02
C LEU A 80 18.91 4.43 1.24
N ALA A 81 18.03 3.78 0.47
CA ALA A 81 18.41 2.64 -0.35
C ALA A 81 19.43 3.03 -1.45
N ASP A 82 19.24 4.18 -2.10
CA ASP A 82 20.17 4.69 -3.10
C ASP A 82 21.57 4.95 -2.53
N ASP A 83 21.65 5.64 -1.40
CA ASP A 83 22.91 5.97 -0.74
C ASP A 83 23.60 4.72 -0.18
N TYR A 84 22.85 3.77 0.37
CA TYR A 84 23.37 2.47 0.79
C TYR A 84 24.10 1.75 -0.35
N TYR A 85 23.49 1.68 -1.55
CA TYR A 85 24.10 1.02 -2.72
C TYR A 85 25.07 1.90 -3.51
N ARG A 86 25.39 3.12 -3.05
CA ARG A 86 26.46 3.95 -3.64
C ARG A 86 27.83 3.39 -3.28
N GLU A 87 27.97 2.81 -2.10
CA GLU A 87 29.23 2.29 -1.56
C GLU A 87 29.48 0.80 -1.89
N ASN A 88 28.81 0.27 -2.93
CA ASN A 88 28.90 -1.14 -3.31
C ASN A 88 28.56 -2.12 -2.17
N ASN A 89 27.70 -1.69 -1.25
CA ASN A 89 27.26 -2.54 -0.17
C ASN A 89 26.45 -3.75 -0.69
N PRO A 90 26.40 -4.83 0.11
CA PRO A 90 25.79 -6.07 -0.32
C PRO A 90 24.27 -6.01 -0.46
N SER A 91 23.67 -6.96 -1.17
CA SER A 91 22.22 -6.98 -1.37
C SER A 91 21.48 -7.20 -0.04
N ILE A 92 20.51 -6.33 0.27
CA ILE A 92 19.68 -6.44 1.48
C ILE A 92 18.21 -6.14 1.23
N ARG A 93 17.36 -6.79 2.04
CA ARG A 93 16.00 -6.36 2.30
C ARG A 93 15.96 -5.61 3.64
N VAL A 94 15.29 -4.47 3.66
CA VAL A 94 15.11 -3.67 4.89
C VAL A 94 13.63 -3.38 5.07
N ASN A 95 13.13 -3.67 6.27
CA ASN A 95 11.83 -3.22 6.75
C ASN A 95 12.04 -2.25 7.91
N LEU A 96 11.69 -0.99 7.73
CA LEU A 96 11.75 0.06 8.75
C LEU A 96 10.40 0.17 9.46
N LEU A 97 10.43 0.33 10.78
CA LEU A 97 9.25 0.57 11.61
C LEU A 97 9.47 1.85 12.42
N GLY A 98 8.53 2.79 12.31
CA GLY A 98 8.55 4.04 13.07
C GLY A 98 9.03 5.24 12.26
N ASP A 99 9.78 6.12 12.92
CA ASP A 99 10.26 7.38 12.33
C ASP A 99 11.51 7.17 11.46
N VAL A 100 11.61 7.92 10.36
CA VAL A 100 12.77 7.90 9.44
C VAL A 100 13.49 9.24 9.37
N SER A 101 13.14 10.20 10.24
CA SER A 101 13.69 11.55 10.22
C SER A 101 15.21 11.62 10.43
N ARG A 102 15.81 10.64 11.12
CA ARG A 102 17.26 10.61 11.40
C ARG A 102 18.04 9.84 10.34
N TYR A 103 17.96 10.34 9.12
CA TYR A 103 18.56 9.78 7.91
C TYR A 103 19.95 9.14 8.09
N TYR A 104 20.95 9.92 8.53
CA TYR A 104 22.33 9.45 8.63
C TYR A 104 22.53 8.40 9.73
N GLN A 105 21.76 8.47 10.82
CA GLN A 105 21.83 7.45 11.88
C GLN A 105 21.34 6.10 11.33
N ILE A 106 20.20 6.10 10.64
CA ILE A 106 19.66 4.89 10.01
C ILE A 106 20.66 4.30 9.02
N LEU A 107 21.17 5.11 8.09
CA LEU A 107 22.09 4.66 7.06
C LEU A 107 23.36 4.04 7.64
N ASN A 108 24.04 4.75 8.54
CA ASN A 108 25.31 4.31 9.11
C ASN A 108 25.14 3.04 9.96
N THR A 109 24.05 2.93 10.72
CA THR A 109 23.76 1.71 11.49
C THR A 109 23.51 0.52 10.54
N ILE A 110 22.72 0.68 9.48
CA ILE A 110 22.48 -0.40 8.51
C ILE A 110 23.80 -0.84 7.85
N ILE A 111 24.63 0.11 7.39
CA ILE A 111 25.93 -0.18 6.78
C ILE A 111 26.85 -0.92 7.73
N THR A 112 26.89 -0.53 9.01
CA THR A 112 27.75 -1.18 10.01
C THR A 112 27.28 -2.61 10.29
N GLU A 113 25.98 -2.78 10.52
CA GLU A 113 25.40 -4.04 10.97
C GLU A 113 25.38 -5.10 9.87
N VAL A 114 25.15 -4.70 8.61
CA VAL A 114 25.07 -5.64 7.49
C VAL A 114 26.39 -6.35 7.18
N GLN A 115 27.54 -5.74 7.51
CA GLN A 115 28.85 -6.36 7.28
C GLN A 115 29.05 -7.60 8.17
N GLN A 116 28.31 -7.70 9.27
CA GLN A 116 28.36 -8.82 10.20
C GLN A 116 27.37 -9.93 9.85
N LEU A 117 26.49 -9.72 8.85
CA LEU A 117 25.46 -10.67 8.47
C LEU A 117 25.94 -11.64 7.39
N THR A 118 25.68 -12.91 7.62
CA THR A 118 25.80 -13.97 6.62
C THR A 118 24.60 -13.99 5.67
N GLU A 119 24.72 -14.64 4.51
CA GLU A 119 23.63 -14.71 3.53
C GLU A 119 22.36 -15.31 4.16
N HIS A 120 21.19 -14.71 3.88
CA HIS A 120 19.87 -15.03 4.45
C HIS A 120 19.67 -14.70 5.93
N GLU A 121 20.71 -14.30 6.65
CA GLU A 121 20.59 -13.87 8.05
C GLU A 121 19.79 -12.57 8.15
N GLU A 122 18.93 -12.49 9.17
CA GLU A 122 18.12 -11.32 9.49
C GLU A 122 18.43 -10.83 10.89
N LYS A 123 18.61 -9.52 11.03
CA LYS A 123 18.89 -8.87 12.31
C LYS A 123 17.93 -7.71 12.54
N ARG A 124 17.38 -7.68 13.75
CA ARG A 124 16.66 -6.53 14.29
C ARG A 124 17.67 -5.55 14.86
N ILE A 125 17.69 -4.33 14.33
CA ILE A 125 18.55 -3.24 14.79
C ILE A 125 17.69 -2.05 15.22
N VAL A 126 18.22 -1.22 16.11
CA VAL A 126 17.55 -0.01 16.61
C VAL A 126 18.48 1.17 16.36
N PRO A 127 18.41 1.83 15.20
CA PRO A 127 19.30 2.95 14.87
C PRO A 127 19.19 4.11 15.86
N TYR A 128 17.98 4.36 16.39
CA TYR A 128 17.72 5.31 17.46
C TYR A 128 16.35 5.05 18.11
N SER A 129 16.08 5.72 19.23
CA SER A 129 14.77 5.67 19.89
C SER A 129 13.67 6.22 18.97
N GLY A 130 12.78 5.34 18.50
CA GLY A 130 11.70 5.67 17.57
C GLY A 130 11.82 5.03 16.19
N CYS A 131 12.91 4.32 15.90
CA CYS A 131 13.11 3.58 14.65
C CYS A 131 13.63 2.17 14.93
N ILE A 132 12.97 1.16 14.38
CA ILE A 132 13.44 -0.23 14.35
C ILE A 132 13.66 -0.61 12.89
N ALA A 133 14.75 -1.27 12.58
CA ALA A 133 14.96 -1.85 11.26
C ALA A 133 15.16 -3.36 11.36
N TYR A 134 14.49 -4.11 10.49
CA TYR A 134 14.79 -5.51 10.24
C TYR A 134 15.58 -5.58 8.94
N VAL A 135 16.85 -5.97 9.04
CA VAL A 135 17.77 -6.04 7.91
C VAL A 135 18.06 -7.49 7.63
N ARG A 136 17.74 -7.95 6.42
CA ARG A 136 18.08 -9.29 5.95
C ARG A 136 19.11 -9.22 4.83
N ARG A 137 20.18 -9.98 4.98
CA ARG A 137 21.18 -10.17 3.94
C ARG A 137 20.61 -11.04 2.82
N LEU A 138 20.67 -10.55 1.59
CA LEU A 138 20.25 -11.27 0.41
C LEU A 138 21.46 -11.83 -0.35
N PRO A 139 21.27 -12.91 -1.12
CA PRO A 139 22.27 -13.40 -2.04
C PRO A 139 22.73 -12.34 -3.05
N TYR A 140 24.01 -12.36 -3.40
CA TYR A 140 24.62 -11.36 -4.30
C TYR A 140 23.91 -11.27 -5.66
N ARG A 141 23.33 -12.38 -6.15
CA ARG A 141 22.58 -12.45 -7.42
C ARG A 141 21.40 -11.49 -7.51
N TYR A 142 20.88 -11.00 -6.37
CA TYR A 142 19.79 -10.03 -6.35
C TYR A 142 20.26 -8.59 -6.62
N GLY A 143 21.58 -8.35 -6.69
CA GLY A 143 22.14 -7.04 -7.02
C GLY A 143 21.63 -5.93 -6.10
N LYS A 144 21.28 -4.78 -6.68
CA LYS A 144 20.73 -3.63 -5.93
C LYS A 144 19.24 -3.83 -5.66
N TYR A 145 18.89 -4.34 -4.47
CA TYR A 145 17.51 -4.49 -4.03
C TYR A 145 17.02 -3.24 -3.27
N LYS A 146 16.37 -2.32 -4.00
CA LYS A 146 15.94 -1.00 -3.47
C LYS A 146 14.49 -0.94 -2.97
N ARG A 147 13.81 -2.09 -2.89
CA ARG A 147 12.44 -2.19 -2.38
C ARG A 147 12.46 -2.29 -0.86
N TRP A 148 12.78 -1.18 -0.21
CA TRP A 148 12.76 -1.07 1.25
C TRP A 148 11.37 -0.62 1.68
N ASP A 149 10.85 -1.25 2.73
CA ASP A 149 9.49 -1.02 3.23
C ASP A 149 9.55 -0.15 4.50
N LEU A 150 8.53 0.70 4.70
CA LEU A 150 8.32 1.44 5.96
C LEU A 150 6.91 1.18 6.48
N TYR A 151 6.84 0.81 7.75
CA TYR A 151 5.60 0.64 8.49
C TYR A 151 5.52 1.72 9.57
N LEU A 152 4.51 2.58 9.45
CA LEU A 152 4.22 3.57 10.48
C LEU A 152 3.32 2.94 11.55
N PRO A 153 3.57 3.18 12.85
CA PRO A 153 2.63 2.79 13.89
C PRO A 153 1.29 3.48 13.62
N LYS A 154 0.19 2.72 13.72
CA LYS A 154 -1.15 3.30 13.66
C LYS A 154 -1.31 4.23 14.86
N SER A 155 -1.57 5.50 14.58
CA SER A 155 -1.93 6.53 15.55
C SER A 155 -3.29 6.24 16.18
#